data_AF-A0A1B9YGQ9-F1
#
_entry.id   AF-A0A1B9YGQ9-F1
#
_cell.length_a   1.000
_cell.length_b   1.000
_cell.length_c   1.000
_cell.angle_alpha   90.00
_cell.angle_beta   90.00
_cell.angle_gamma   90.00
#
_symmetry.space_group_name_H-M   'P 1'
#
loop_
_entity.id
_entity.type
_entity.pdbx_description
1 polymer ?
#
loop_
_entity_poly.entity_id
_entity_poly.type
_entity_poly.pdbx_seq_one_letter_code
_entity_poly.pdbx_strand_id
1 'polypeptide(L)'
;MSVWSLGFRNKNTSKCDIVRAAQANFRLASDQQLKNGCGLRRPAVKRKLESGLAKFERGETISDEELKVILFLGNRFIWKPAFNDNQLFDEFCEVSRKNGIIADADIASLASAKVFITLYAITCMHGSVIQFDNDTRGELLAGFSNRHGLLEVKVQIRFDDAPKPILAPVCMFLTTLKPENHREGTLLSLEGESLPHVWHKPIEINANGRLDLIKSTPGQWPTRG
;
A
#
# COMPACT_ATOMS: atom_id res chain seq x y z
N MET A 1 -2.12 6.33 -13.51
CA MET A 1 -3.43 5.85 -13.99
C MET A 1 -3.47 4.32 -13.87
N SER A 2 -4.46 3.77 -13.19
CA SER A 2 -4.65 2.34 -12.97
C SER A 2 -5.42 1.71 -14.13
N VAL A 3 -4.72 1.15 -15.12
CA VAL A 3 -5.34 0.45 -16.29
C VAL A 3 -6.43 -0.52 -15.86
N TRP A 4 -6.21 -1.25 -14.77
CA TRP A 4 -7.17 -2.20 -14.21
C TRP A 4 -8.54 -1.58 -13.86
N SER A 5 -8.59 -0.29 -13.52
CA SER A 5 -9.83 0.41 -13.14
C SER A 5 -10.59 0.98 -14.34
N LEU A 6 -9.91 1.20 -15.48
CA LEU A 6 -10.51 1.87 -16.64
C LEU A 6 -11.64 1.05 -17.26
N GLY A 7 -11.46 -0.28 -17.34
CA GLY A 7 -12.51 -1.19 -17.81
C GLY A 7 -13.77 -1.13 -16.95
N PHE A 8 -13.64 -1.07 -15.62
CA PHE A 8 -14.78 -0.93 -14.70
C PHE A 8 -15.46 0.45 -14.77
N ARG A 9 -14.76 1.46 -15.30
CA ARG A 9 -15.24 2.83 -15.45
C ARG A 9 -15.75 3.12 -16.87
N ASN A 10 -15.89 2.10 -17.72
CA ASN A 10 -16.25 2.24 -19.15
C ASN A 10 -15.34 3.22 -19.91
N LYS A 11 -14.06 3.29 -19.54
CA LYS A 11 -13.06 4.13 -20.20
C LYS A 11 -12.18 3.31 -21.12
N ASN A 12 -11.87 3.88 -22.29
CA ASN A 12 -10.93 3.26 -23.21
C ASN A 12 -9.50 3.34 -22.67
N THR A 13 -8.80 2.22 -22.73
CA THR A 13 -7.38 2.12 -22.36
C THR A 13 -6.52 2.63 -23.51
N SER A 14 -5.69 3.65 -23.30
CA SER A 14 -4.71 4.06 -24.31
C SER A 14 -3.52 3.10 -24.35
N LYS A 15 -2.77 3.08 -25.46
CA LYS A 15 -1.50 2.33 -25.55
C LYS A 15 -0.51 2.76 -24.46
N CYS A 16 -0.41 4.07 -24.20
CA CYS A 16 0.45 4.64 -23.16
C CYS A 16 0.08 4.11 -21.76
N ASP A 17 -1.22 3.95 -21.48
CA ASP A 17 -1.66 3.40 -20.21
C ASP A 17 -1.21 1.95 -20.04
N ILE A 18 -1.34 1.11 -21.08
CA ILE A 18 -0.89 -0.29 -21.07
C ILE A 18 0.62 -0.37 -20.83
N VAL A 19 1.42 0.47 -21.51
CA VAL A 19 2.87 0.53 -21.33
C VAL A 19 3.23 0.87 -19.88
N ARG A 20 2.65 1.95 -19.34
CA ARG A 20 2.88 2.38 -17.95
C ARG A 20 2.48 1.31 -16.94
N ALA A 21 1.32 0.68 -17.14
CA ALA A 21 0.84 -0.38 -16.26
C ALA A 21 1.76 -1.60 -16.31
N ALA A 22 2.17 -2.05 -17.50
CA ALA A 22 3.04 -3.21 -17.65
C ALA A 22 4.40 -2.99 -16.98
N GLN A 23 4.99 -1.80 -17.15
CA GLN A 23 6.25 -1.43 -16.48
C GLN A 23 6.10 -1.33 -14.96
N ALA A 24 5.01 -0.73 -14.46
CA ALA A 24 4.74 -0.66 -13.03
C ALA A 24 4.55 -2.06 -12.43
N ASN A 25 3.71 -2.88 -13.05
CA ASN A 25 3.42 -4.24 -12.60
C ASN A 25 4.66 -5.14 -12.66
N PHE A 26 5.56 -4.97 -13.64
CA PHE A 26 6.83 -5.71 -13.66
C PHE A 26 7.73 -5.41 -12.45
N ARG A 27 7.81 -4.13 -12.05
CA ARG A 27 8.58 -3.68 -10.87
C ARG A 27 7.98 -4.21 -9.57
N LEU A 28 6.66 -4.42 -9.51
CA LEU A 28 5.95 -4.88 -8.32
C LEU A 28 5.84 -6.40 -8.23
N ALA A 29 5.71 -7.09 -9.37
CA ALA A 29 5.50 -8.53 -9.42
C ALA A 29 6.65 -9.28 -8.76
N SER A 30 6.35 -10.31 -7.97
CA SER A 30 7.35 -11.24 -7.45
C SER A 30 7.80 -12.26 -8.51
N ASP A 31 8.95 -12.89 -8.30
CA ASP A 31 9.45 -13.93 -9.22
C ASP A 31 8.45 -15.09 -9.36
N GLN A 32 7.77 -15.44 -8.26
CA GLN A 32 6.73 -16.45 -8.29
C GLN A 32 5.51 -16.02 -9.11
N GLN A 33 5.08 -14.75 -9.02
CA GLN A 33 3.98 -14.23 -9.83
C GLN A 33 4.35 -14.22 -11.32
N LEU A 34 5.58 -13.83 -11.66
CA LEU A 34 6.09 -13.85 -13.03
C LEU A 34 6.19 -15.28 -13.59
N LYS A 35 6.67 -16.23 -12.77
CA LYS A 35 6.74 -17.64 -13.15
C LYS A 35 5.34 -18.23 -13.36
N ASN A 36 4.40 -17.97 -12.46
CA ASN A 36 3.03 -18.49 -12.57
C ASN A 36 2.25 -17.85 -13.72
N GLY A 37 2.44 -16.55 -13.97
CA GLY A 37 1.70 -15.81 -15.00
C GLY A 37 2.25 -15.99 -16.41
N CYS A 38 3.57 -15.86 -16.55
CA CYS A 38 4.22 -15.88 -17.86
C CYS A 38 4.84 -17.24 -18.18
N GLY A 39 5.14 -18.08 -17.18
CA GLY A 39 5.94 -19.30 -17.34
C GLY A 39 7.46 -19.04 -17.38
N LEU A 40 7.88 -17.81 -17.06
CA LEU A 40 9.25 -17.33 -17.33
C LEU A 40 9.91 -16.77 -16.07
N ARG A 41 11.25 -16.81 -16.04
CA ARG A 41 12.06 -16.13 -15.02
C ARG A 41 12.13 -14.62 -15.29
N ARG A 42 12.34 -13.82 -14.25
CA ARG A 42 12.38 -12.35 -14.35
C ARG A 42 13.26 -11.79 -15.48
N PRO A 43 14.51 -12.27 -15.71
CA PRO A 43 15.33 -11.74 -16.80
C PRO A 43 14.74 -12.00 -18.19
N ALA A 44 14.08 -13.14 -18.39
CA ALA A 44 13.39 -13.45 -19.64
C ALA A 44 12.14 -12.59 -19.83
N VAL A 45 11.35 -12.40 -18.75
CA VAL A 45 10.21 -11.48 -18.76
C VAL A 45 10.65 -10.06 -19.08
N LYS A 46 11.73 -9.57 -18.47
CA LYS A 46 12.27 -8.22 -18.72
C LYS A 46 12.55 -8.01 -20.21
N ARG A 47 13.35 -8.90 -20.81
CA ARG A 47 13.71 -8.81 -22.24
C ARG A 47 12.49 -8.81 -23.16
N LYS A 48 11.53 -9.71 -22.90
CA LYS A 48 10.30 -9.80 -23.70
C LYS A 48 9.39 -8.60 -23.52
N LEU A 49 9.31 -8.08 -22.30
CA LEU A 49 8.53 -6.88 -22.01
C LEU A 49 9.14 -5.66 -22.71
N GLU A 50 10.45 -5.43 -22.58
CA GLU A 50 11.13 -4.29 -23.21
C GLU A 50 11.03 -4.36 -24.74
N SER A 51 11.34 -5.51 -25.34
CA SER A 51 11.21 -5.73 -26.79
C SER A 51 9.76 -5.57 -27.26
N GLY A 52 8.83 -6.21 -26.56
CA GLY A 52 7.41 -6.20 -26.93
C GLY A 52 6.78 -4.81 -26.82
N LEU A 53 7.07 -4.04 -25.75
CA LEU A 53 6.56 -2.68 -25.60
C LEU A 53 7.11 -1.75 -26.69
N ALA A 54 8.39 -1.85 -27.01
CA ALA A 54 8.99 -1.07 -28.09
C ALA A 54 8.33 -1.35 -29.46
N LYS A 55 8.03 -2.63 -29.75
CA LYS A 55 7.28 -3.03 -30.96
C LYS A 55 5.83 -2.53 -30.92
N PHE A 56 5.17 -2.63 -29.76
CA PHE A 56 3.79 -2.21 -29.56
C PHE A 56 3.58 -0.70 -29.78
N GLU A 57 4.54 0.10 -29.33
CA GLU A 57 4.58 1.55 -29.56
C GLU A 57 4.78 1.88 -31.04
N ARG A 58 5.68 1.17 -31.73
CA ARG A 58 5.95 1.36 -33.18
C ARG A 58 4.92 0.72 -34.11
N GLY A 59 3.97 -0.07 -33.59
CA GLY A 59 2.99 -0.79 -34.40
C GLY A 59 3.57 -1.97 -35.19
N GLU A 60 4.69 -2.52 -34.72
CA GLU A 60 5.36 -3.67 -35.33
C GLU A 60 4.72 -5.00 -34.88
N THR A 61 5.00 -6.07 -35.62
CA THR A 61 4.56 -7.43 -35.26
C THR A 61 5.17 -7.87 -33.93
N ILE A 62 4.30 -8.28 -33.00
CA ILE A 62 4.67 -8.77 -31.66
C ILE A 62 4.57 -10.29 -31.66
N SER A 63 5.57 -10.98 -31.10
CA SER A 63 5.49 -12.44 -30.94
C SER A 63 4.48 -12.84 -29.86
N ASP A 64 3.93 -14.04 -29.95
CA ASP A 64 2.95 -14.56 -28.96
C ASP A 64 3.47 -14.51 -27.52
N GLU A 65 4.76 -14.80 -27.33
CA GLU A 65 5.38 -14.73 -26.00
C GLU A 65 5.54 -13.30 -25.48
N GLU A 66 5.86 -12.33 -26.35
CA GLU A 66 5.89 -10.90 -25.99
C GLU A 66 4.49 -10.39 -25.66
N LEU A 67 3.50 -10.73 -26.50
CA LEU A 67 2.11 -10.35 -26.30
C LEU A 67 1.55 -10.94 -24.99
N LYS A 68 1.85 -12.20 -24.68
CA LYS A 68 1.47 -12.83 -23.41
C LYS A 68 2.01 -12.07 -22.21
N VAL A 69 3.28 -11.66 -22.26
CA VAL A 69 3.92 -10.87 -21.18
C VAL A 69 3.26 -9.49 -21.04
N ILE A 70 3.02 -8.80 -22.15
CA ILE A 70 2.37 -7.49 -22.16
C ILE A 70 0.95 -7.59 -21.62
N LEU A 71 0.15 -8.57 -22.05
CA LEU A 71 -1.22 -8.73 -21.58
C LEU A 71 -1.28 -9.11 -20.10
N PHE A 72 -0.39 -10.00 -19.64
CA PHE A 72 -0.31 -10.38 -18.24
C PHE A 72 0.02 -9.18 -17.35
N LEU A 73 1.02 -8.39 -17.71
CA LEU A 73 1.49 -7.25 -16.92
C LEU A 73 0.67 -5.97 -17.15
N GLY A 74 0.10 -5.77 -18.33
CA GLY A 74 -0.66 -4.56 -18.66
C GLY A 74 -2.06 -4.54 -18.05
N ASN A 75 -2.69 -5.71 -17.88
CA ASN A 75 -4.10 -5.80 -17.47
C ASN A 75 -4.32 -6.24 -16.02
N ARG A 76 -3.27 -6.60 -15.28
CA ARG A 76 -3.42 -7.03 -13.88
C ARG A 76 -3.31 -5.89 -12.89
N PHE A 77 -3.94 -6.07 -11.74
CA PHE A 77 -3.63 -5.31 -10.54
C PHE A 77 -2.61 -6.11 -9.72
N ILE A 78 -1.32 -5.73 -9.82
CA ILE A 78 -0.26 -6.29 -8.98
C ILE A 78 0.09 -5.25 -7.92
N TRP A 79 0.00 -5.66 -6.66
CA TRP A 79 0.23 -4.79 -5.53
C TRP A 79 1.15 -5.43 -4.50
N LYS A 80 2.02 -4.62 -3.90
CA LYS A 80 2.81 -4.94 -2.70
C LYS A 80 2.77 -3.74 -1.74
N PRO A 81 2.83 -3.95 -0.41
CA PRO A 81 3.00 -2.85 0.54
C PRO A 81 4.19 -1.97 0.15
N ALA A 82 4.06 -0.66 0.34
CA ALA A 82 5.11 0.29 0.04
C ALA A 82 6.33 0.08 0.94
N PHE A 83 6.09 -0.23 2.22
CA PHE A 83 7.10 -0.58 3.22
C PHE A 83 6.48 -1.43 4.35
N ASN A 84 7.33 -1.95 5.23
CA ASN A 84 6.95 -2.70 6.43
C ASN A 84 7.65 -2.15 7.68
N ASP A 85 7.30 -2.68 8.85
CA ASP A 85 7.81 -2.26 10.16
C ASP A 85 9.30 -2.54 10.38
N ASN A 86 9.90 -3.53 9.71
CA ASN A 86 11.36 -3.70 9.71
C ASN A 86 12.02 -2.55 8.94
N GLN A 87 11.57 -2.30 7.71
CA GLN A 87 12.10 -1.22 6.88
C GLN A 87 11.94 0.14 7.56
N LEU A 88 10.77 0.41 8.15
CA LEU A 88 10.53 1.63 8.93
C LEU A 88 11.55 1.80 10.05
N PHE A 89 11.81 0.74 10.82
CA PHE A 89 12.74 0.78 11.95
C PHE A 89 14.19 0.98 11.48
N ASP A 90 14.62 0.27 10.44
CA ASP A 90 15.96 0.39 9.88
C ASP A 90 16.21 1.81 9.33
N GLU A 91 15.26 2.36 8.57
CA GLU A 91 15.33 3.73 8.05
C GLU A 91 15.28 4.77 9.18
N PHE A 92 14.46 4.57 10.21
CA PHE A 92 14.43 5.42 11.39
C PHE A 92 15.78 5.47 12.09
N CYS A 93 16.44 4.33 12.28
CA CYS A 93 17.77 4.26 12.87
C CYS A 93 18.82 4.92 11.98
N GLU A 94 18.77 4.68 10.67
CA GLU A 94 19.69 5.28 9.71
C GLU A 94 19.59 6.81 9.72
N VAL A 95 18.38 7.36 9.66
CA VAL A 95 18.14 8.81 9.69
C VAL A 95 18.56 9.39 11.04
N SER A 96 18.19 8.76 12.15
CA SER A 96 18.55 9.23 13.49
C SER A 96 20.07 9.28 13.68
N ARG A 97 20.80 8.26 13.20
CA ARG A 97 22.26 8.22 13.23
C ARG A 97 22.88 9.30 12.35
N LYS A 98 22.40 9.46 11.11
CA LYS A 98 22.92 10.49 10.18
C LYS A 98 22.76 11.90 10.73
N ASN A 99 21.74 12.13 11.56
CA ASN A 99 21.49 13.41 12.23
C ASN A 99 22.10 13.51 13.63
N GLY A 100 22.88 12.51 14.08
CA GLY A 100 23.54 12.52 15.39
C GLY A 100 22.60 12.41 16.58
N ILE A 101 21.36 11.93 16.38
CA ILE A 101 20.37 11.71 17.45
C ILE A 101 20.72 10.46 18.26
N ILE A 102 21.27 9.43 17.60
CA ILE A 102 21.72 8.18 18.22
C ILE A 102 23.11 7.78 17.71
N ALA A 103 23.87 7.04 18.52
CA ALA A 103 25.10 6.37 18.11
C ALA A 103 24.84 4.90 17.71
N ASP A 104 25.81 4.26 17.05
CA ASP A 104 25.70 2.83 16.66
C ASP A 104 25.48 1.91 17.88
N ALA A 105 26.02 2.27 19.03
CA ALA A 105 25.84 1.53 20.28
C ALA A 105 24.40 1.56 20.81
N ASP A 106 23.62 2.57 20.44
CA ASP A 106 22.25 2.77 20.93
C ASP A 106 21.22 1.92 20.17
N ILE A 107 21.57 1.44 18.97
CA ILE A 107 20.64 0.72 18.07
C ILE A 107 20.05 -0.51 18.75
N ALA A 108 20.87 -1.27 19.49
CA ALA A 108 20.42 -2.47 20.20
C ALA A 108 19.38 -2.14 21.29
N SER A 109 19.60 -1.06 22.04
CA SER A 109 18.66 -0.59 23.06
C SER A 109 17.36 -0.07 22.42
N LEU A 110 17.48 0.64 21.31
CA LEU A 110 16.35 1.21 20.56
C LEU A 110 15.45 0.13 19.93
N ALA A 111 15.95 -1.07 19.69
CA ALA A 111 15.16 -2.19 19.18
C ALA A 111 13.93 -2.51 20.05
N SER A 112 14.02 -2.26 21.37
CA SER A 112 12.89 -2.39 22.29
C SER A 112 11.74 -1.42 21.98
N ALA A 113 12.03 -0.26 21.40
CA ALA A 113 11.04 0.76 21.03
C ALA A 113 10.40 0.52 19.65
N LYS A 114 10.85 -0.49 18.89
CA LYS A 114 10.36 -0.77 17.52
C LYS A 114 8.85 -0.91 17.45
N VAL A 115 8.24 -1.59 18.42
CA VAL A 115 6.78 -1.76 18.49
C VAL A 115 6.10 -0.39 18.62
N PHE A 116 6.58 0.44 19.54
CA PHE A 116 6.04 1.79 19.73
C PHE A 116 6.18 2.65 18.48
N ILE A 117 7.36 2.66 17.84
CA ILE A 117 7.61 3.38 16.58
C ILE A 117 6.64 2.92 15.48
N THR A 118 6.41 1.61 15.40
CA THR A 118 5.47 1.01 14.43
C THR A 118 4.04 1.48 14.68
N LEU A 119 3.57 1.44 15.92
CA LEU A 119 2.23 1.92 16.28
C LEU A 119 2.10 3.42 16.05
N TYR A 120 3.16 4.19 16.35
CA TYR A 120 3.17 5.63 16.14
C TYR A 120 3.04 5.97 14.66
N ALA A 121 3.78 5.27 13.80
CA ALA A 121 3.62 5.41 12.35
C ALA A 121 2.19 5.08 11.89
N ILE A 122 1.55 4.03 12.43
CA ILE A 122 0.13 3.74 12.15
C ILE A 122 -0.75 4.93 12.50
N THR A 123 -0.59 5.51 13.70
CA THR A 123 -1.41 6.65 14.14
C THR A 123 -1.20 7.90 13.28
N CYS A 124 0.05 8.19 12.87
CA CYS A 124 0.36 9.32 11.99
C CYS A 124 -0.22 9.13 10.58
N MET A 125 -0.20 7.91 10.05
CA MET A 125 -0.76 7.61 8.75
C MET A 125 -2.28 7.59 8.76
N HIS A 126 -2.91 7.15 9.84
CA HIS A 126 -4.38 7.04 9.92
C HIS A 126 -5.07 8.40 9.78
N GLY A 127 -6.05 8.47 8.87
CA GLY A 127 -6.79 9.69 8.53
C GLY A 127 -6.00 10.69 7.68
N SER A 128 -4.77 10.37 7.27
CA SER A 128 -4.00 11.20 6.35
C SER A 128 -4.47 11.01 4.91
N VAL A 129 -4.33 12.04 4.08
CA VAL A 129 -4.76 12.03 2.67
C VAL A 129 -3.53 12.01 1.76
N ILE A 130 -3.52 11.09 0.80
CA ILE A 130 -2.55 11.06 -0.30
C ILE A 130 -3.22 11.62 -1.54
N GLN A 131 -2.56 12.57 -2.21
CA GLN A 131 -2.94 13.02 -3.54
C GLN A 131 -2.17 12.21 -4.59
N PHE A 132 -2.91 11.62 -5.52
CA PHE A 132 -2.38 10.98 -6.72
C PHE A 132 -2.40 11.97 -7.89
N ASP A 133 -1.73 11.60 -8.99
CA ASP A 133 -1.86 12.29 -10.27
C ASP A 133 -3.34 12.52 -10.64
N ASN A 134 -3.67 13.68 -11.22
CA ASN A 134 -5.01 14.07 -11.69
C ASN A 134 -6.04 14.28 -10.57
N ASP A 135 -5.63 14.92 -9.46
CA ASP A 135 -6.49 15.33 -8.33
C ASP A 135 -7.26 14.20 -7.64
N THR A 136 -6.93 12.95 -7.94
CA THR A 136 -7.50 11.80 -7.23
C THR A 136 -6.93 11.77 -5.83
N ARG A 137 -7.78 11.70 -4.81
CA ARG A 137 -7.37 11.62 -3.41
C ARG A 137 -7.68 10.24 -2.86
N GLY A 138 -6.81 9.74 -1.99
CA GLY A 138 -7.05 8.54 -1.20
C GLY A 138 -6.78 8.79 0.26
N GLU A 139 -7.67 8.30 1.11
CA GLU A 139 -7.52 8.38 2.56
C GLU A 139 -6.78 7.14 3.07
N LEU A 140 -5.83 7.34 3.97
CA LEU A 140 -5.11 6.27 4.65
C LEU A 140 -5.88 5.85 5.90
N LEU A 141 -6.28 4.59 5.97
CA LEU A 141 -7.03 4.05 7.10
C LEU A 141 -6.36 2.79 7.63
N ALA A 142 -6.18 2.78 8.95
CA ALA A 142 -5.61 1.66 9.68
C ALA A 142 -6.65 0.55 9.92
N GLY A 143 -6.18 -0.69 9.97
CA GLY A 143 -7.00 -1.85 10.28
C GLY A 143 -6.15 -3.12 10.30
N PHE A 144 -6.78 -4.28 10.17
CA PHE A 144 -6.06 -5.57 10.15
C PHE A 144 -6.73 -6.61 9.22
N SER A 145 -7.57 -6.13 8.30
CA SER A 145 -8.32 -6.95 7.33
C SER A 145 -7.45 -7.41 6.15
N ASN A 146 -6.33 -8.06 6.44
CA ASN A 146 -5.52 -8.77 5.46
C ASN A 146 -5.53 -10.27 5.76
N ARG A 147 -5.07 -11.06 4.79
CA ARG A 147 -5.04 -12.54 4.88
C ARG A 147 -4.30 -13.09 6.10
N HIS A 148 -3.45 -12.29 6.74
CA HIS A 148 -2.62 -12.70 7.88
C HIS A 148 -3.13 -12.14 9.21
N GLY A 149 -4.17 -11.29 9.20
CA GLY A 149 -4.71 -10.66 10.40
C GLY A 149 -3.73 -9.70 11.09
N LEU A 150 -2.78 -9.12 10.36
CA LEU A 150 -1.76 -8.22 10.92
C LEU A 150 -2.22 -6.76 10.88
N LEU A 151 -1.72 -5.91 11.76
CA LEU A 151 -1.97 -4.47 11.66
C LEU A 151 -1.40 -3.93 10.34
N GLU A 152 -2.20 -3.12 9.65
CA GLU A 152 -1.86 -2.51 8.37
C GLU A 152 -2.50 -1.12 8.24
N VAL A 153 -1.99 -0.34 7.30
CA VAL A 153 -2.63 0.88 6.80
C VAL A 153 -2.91 0.72 5.32
N LYS A 154 -4.16 0.92 4.90
CA LYS A 154 -4.57 0.89 3.50
C LYS A 154 -4.88 2.29 3.02
N VAL A 155 -4.52 2.59 1.78
CA VAL A 155 -5.12 3.72 1.07
C VAL A 155 -6.45 3.27 0.46
N GLN A 156 -7.51 4.01 0.75
CA GLN A 156 -8.81 3.86 0.11
C GLN A 156 -8.87 4.78 -1.11
N ILE A 157 -8.75 4.19 -2.29
CA ILE A 157 -8.90 4.91 -3.55
C ILE A 157 -10.35 4.82 -3.98
N ARG A 158 -10.98 5.98 -4.21
CA ARG A 158 -12.37 6.09 -4.64
C ARG A 158 -12.44 6.62 -6.08
N PHE A 159 -13.24 5.95 -6.91
CA PHE A 159 -13.57 6.41 -8.26
C PHE A 159 -15.08 6.66 -8.34
N ASP A 160 -15.47 7.92 -8.43
CA ASP A 160 -16.87 8.36 -8.46
C ASP A 160 -17.42 8.56 -9.88
N ASP A 161 -16.59 8.38 -10.90
CA ASP A 161 -16.94 8.60 -12.30
C ASP A 161 -17.38 7.32 -13.04
N ALA A 162 -17.71 6.26 -12.29
CA ALA A 162 -18.36 5.07 -12.79
C ALA A 162 -19.86 5.07 -12.40
N PRO A 163 -20.72 4.32 -13.12
CA PRO A 163 -22.15 4.20 -12.76
C PRO A 163 -22.40 3.74 -11.31
N LYS A 164 -21.43 3.02 -10.72
CA LYS A 164 -21.37 2.68 -9.30
C LYS A 164 -19.99 3.08 -8.76
N PRO A 165 -19.89 3.80 -7.64
CA PRO A 165 -18.60 4.15 -7.04
C PRO A 165 -17.75 2.91 -6.81
N ILE A 166 -16.49 2.97 -7.24
CA ILE A 166 -15.52 1.90 -7.06
C ILE A 166 -14.62 2.28 -5.89
N LEU A 167 -14.59 1.43 -4.86
CA LEU A 167 -13.67 1.53 -3.73
C LEU A 167 -12.58 0.47 -3.88
N ALA A 168 -11.32 0.90 -3.87
CA ALA A 168 -10.18 0.01 -3.97
C ALA A 168 -9.25 0.23 -2.77
N PRO A 169 -9.34 -0.61 -1.74
CA PRO A 169 -8.45 -0.56 -0.59
C PRO A 169 -7.14 -1.26 -0.90
N VAL A 170 -6.04 -0.55 -0.70
CA VAL A 170 -4.72 -0.95 -1.17
C VAL A 170 -3.72 -0.80 -0.02
N CYS A 171 -3.07 -1.88 0.40
CA CYS A 171 -2.20 -1.91 1.58
C CYS A 171 -0.92 -1.09 1.37
N MET A 172 -0.75 0.03 2.08
CA MET A 172 0.43 0.88 1.99
C MET A 172 1.53 0.46 2.97
N PHE A 173 1.13 0.18 4.22
CA PHE A 173 2.02 -0.23 5.29
C PHE A 173 1.53 -1.53 5.90
N LEU A 174 2.37 -2.57 5.92
CA LEU A 174 2.06 -3.86 6.53
C LEU A 174 3.05 -4.13 7.66
N THR A 175 2.54 -4.44 8.84
CA THR A 175 3.39 -4.73 10.01
C THR A 175 3.48 -6.23 10.28
N THR A 176 4.37 -6.62 11.18
CA THR A 176 4.39 -7.95 11.81
C THR A 176 3.51 -8.04 13.07
N LEU A 177 2.87 -6.93 13.47
CA LEU A 177 2.14 -6.82 14.73
C LEU A 177 0.75 -7.41 14.61
N LYS A 178 0.42 -8.27 15.58
CA LYS A 178 -0.91 -8.85 15.75
C LYS A 178 -1.81 -7.90 16.55
N PRO A 179 -3.06 -7.67 16.12
CA PRO A 179 -3.93 -6.71 16.76
C PRO A 179 -4.26 -7.09 18.21
N GLU A 180 -4.38 -8.39 18.55
CA GLU A 180 -4.75 -8.87 19.89
C GLU A 180 -3.78 -8.40 20.99
N ASN A 181 -2.52 -8.20 20.64
CA ASN A 181 -1.47 -7.80 21.59
C ASN A 181 -1.24 -6.28 21.63
N HIS A 182 -1.77 -5.53 20.66
CA HIS A 182 -1.37 -4.14 20.39
C HIS A 182 -2.57 -3.18 20.25
N ARG A 183 -3.79 -3.61 20.58
CA ARG A 183 -5.00 -2.78 20.59
C ARG A 183 -5.81 -2.95 21.88
N GLU A 184 -6.66 -1.99 22.17
CA GLU A 184 -7.68 -2.06 23.22
C GLU A 184 -9.03 -2.58 22.71
N GLY A 185 -9.90 -2.98 23.65
CA GLY A 185 -11.17 -3.62 23.34
C GLY A 185 -12.23 -2.72 22.68
N THR A 186 -12.11 -1.40 22.82
CA THR A 186 -12.92 -0.41 22.09
C THR A 186 -12.76 -0.54 20.57
N LEU A 187 -11.55 -0.84 20.08
CA LEU A 187 -11.29 -1.12 18.66
C LEU A 187 -11.73 -2.52 18.22
N LEU A 188 -12.00 -3.45 19.15
CA LEU A 188 -12.63 -4.75 18.86
C LEU A 188 -14.10 -4.58 18.45
N SER A 189 -14.82 -3.65 19.10
CA SER A 189 -16.25 -3.45 18.84
C SER A 189 -16.60 -2.84 17.48
N LEU A 190 -15.61 -2.33 16.74
CA LEU A 190 -15.77 -1.79 15.39
C LEU A 190 -15.55 -2.86 14.30
N GLU A 191 -15.34 -4.12 14.69
CA GLU A 191 -15.31 -5.26 13.77
C GLU A 191 -16.70 -5.48 13.15
N GLY A 192 -16.80 -5.31 11.83
CA GLY A 192 -17.95 -5.82 11.06
C GLY A 192 -18.84 -4.80 10.36
N GLU A 193 -18.60 -3.49 10.47
CA GLU A 193 -19.57 -2.51 9.95
C GLU A 193 -19.55 -2.34 8.41
N SER A 194 -18.43 -2.59 7.72
CA SER A 194 -18.39 -2.76 6.25
C SER A 194 -17.02 -3.23 5.78
N LEU A 195 -16.96 -3.77 4.55
CA LEU A 195 -15.69 -4.01 3.86
C LEU A 195 -15.22 -2.72 3.17
N PRO A 196 -13.93 -2.37 3.29
CA PRO A 196 -12.88 -3.04 4.06
C PRO A 196 -12.99 -2.76 5.57
N HIS A 197 -12.70 -3.76 6.43
CA HIS A 197 -12.67 -3.56 7.89
C HIS A 197 -11.48 -2.70 8.30
N VAL A 198 -11.66 -1.39 8.20
CA VAL A 198 -10.77 -0.35 8.68
C VAL A 198 -11.45 0.41 9.81
N TRP A 199 -10.65 1.06 10.65
CA TRP A 199 -11.19 2.01 11.61
C TRP A 199 -11.42 3.34 10.90
N HIS A 200 -12.59 3.93 11.12
CA HIS A 200 -12.96 5.26 10.55
C HIS A 200 -12.87 6.38 11.58
N LYS A 201 -12.78 6.03 12.86
CA LYS A 201 -12.62 6.98 13.95
C LYS A 201 -11.13 7.21 14.21
N PRO A 202 -10.72 8.44 14.56
CA PRO A 202 -9.34 8.74 14.91
C PRO A 202 -8.79 7.81 16.00
N ILE A 203 -7.53 7.42 15.87
CA ILE A 203 -6.82 6.51 16.78
C ILE A 203 -5.59 7.17 17.39
N GLU A 204 -5.19 6.71 18.57
CA GLU A 204 -3.98 7.11 19.30
C GLU A 204 -3.29 5.91 19.95
N ILE A 205 -2.07 6.12 20.47
CA ILE A 205 -1.43 5.19 21.39
C ILE A 205 -1.78 5.62 22.81
N ASN A 206 -2.41 4.74 23.58
CA ASN A 206 -2.77 5.02 24.96
C ASN A 206 -1.58 4.87 25.93
N ALA A 207 -1.83 5.12 27.22
CA ALA A 207 -0.81 4.99 28.27
C ALA A 207 -0.24 3.57 28.44
N ASN A 208 -0.93 2.53 27.95
CA ASN A 208 -0.46 1.15 27.97
C ASN A 208 0.39 0.80 26.73
N GLY A 209 0.67 1.76 25.85
CA GLY A 209 1.41 1.52 24.61
C GLY A 209 0.61 0.75 23.56
N ARG A 210 -0.73 0.81 23.60
CA ARG A 210 -1.64 0.12 22.67
C ARG A 210 -2.47 1.11 21.87
N LEU A 211 -2.93 0.68 20.68
CA LEU A 211 -3.86 1.46 19.89
C LEU A 211 -5.24 1.53 20.57
N ASP A 212 -5.80 2.73 20.64
CA ASP A 212 -7.14 3.01 21.13
C ASP A 212 -7.78 4.13 20.27
N LEU A 213 -9.08 4.35 20.42
CA LEU A 213 -9.76 5.51 19.87
C LEU A 213 -9.34 6.77 20.62
N ILE A 214 -9.19 7.87 19.90
CA ILE A 214 -9.02 9.18 20.55
C ILE A 214 -10.26 9.44 21.40
N LYS A 215 -10.06 9.50 22.72
CA LYS A 215 -11.12 9.91 23.63
C LYS A 215 -11.33 11.40 23.45
N SER A 216 -12.42 11.78 22.80
CA SER A 216 -12.82 13.18 22.73
C SER A 216 -13.12 13.64 24.15
N THR A 217 -12.23 14.44 24.76
CA THR A 217 -12.61 15.23 25.93
C THR A 217 -13.66 16.23 25.45
N PRO A 218 -14.86 16.30 26.05
CA PRO A 218 -15.85 17.30 25.66
C PRO A 218 -15.22 18.69 25.75
N GLY A 219 -15.04 19.37 24.62
CA GLY A 219 -14.56 20.77 24.56
C GLY A 219 -13.18 21.04 23.95
N GLN A 220 -12.42 20.03 23.50
CA GLN A 220 -11.18 20.26 22.74
C GLN A 220 -11.24 19.59 21.37
N TRP A 221 -11.57 20.37 20.34
CA TRP A 221 -11.25 20.01 18.96
C TRP A 221 -9.76 20.28 18.74
N PRO A 222 -8.96 19.32 18.26
CA PRO A 222 -7.60 19.63 17.83
C PRO A 222 -7.69 20.45 16.55
N THR A 223 -7.45 21.76 16.65
CA THR A 223 -7.14 22.61 15.50
C THR A 223 -5.79 22.17 14.95
N ARG A 224 -5.80 21.42 13.84
CA ARG A 224 -4.59 21.17 13.06
C ARG A 224 -4.22 22.47 12.35
N GLY A 225 -3.08 23.04 12.70
CA GLY A 225 -2.40 24.09 11.94
C GLY A 225 -1.63 23.53 10.75
#